data_AF-A0A371YNJ7-F1
#
_entry.id   AF-A0A371YNJ7-F1
#
_cell.length_a   1.000
_cell.length_b   1.000
_cell.length_c   1.000
_cell.angle_alpha   90.00
_cell.angle_beta   90.00
_cell.angle_gamma   90.00
#
_symmetry.space_group_name_H-M   'P 1'
#
loop_
_entity.id
_entity.type
_entity.pdbx_description
1 polymer ?
#
loop_
_entity_poly.entity_id
_entity_poly.type
_entity_poly.pdbx_seq_one_letter_code
_entity_poly.pdbx_strand_id
1 'polypeptide(L)'
;MIKLYLAKLQLPPNTPYKTLPVFICNDSYHFTHLKIYKNGYVDCWELVTLDEFIQKVAEGWVTVELDETETKEIDIFGVGSVSSGFQYRAEKSNQDLILEVMDIIAELNDLPTSSTRCLQAWHVYQSDSSEKNRENLKEAYEAMPHHLRMYVLGDQDRKDRPIRQAIYEERSSIFDPFFNLSAEDLPLTNLTEKTLNQLPTEHQFMEQLQANLQHARTIKQRYEQEIQQLVQQKLNEFHQEINLPIQYLEFEIESEENEDGVHQTQLTDCKIHIALEL
;
A
#
# COMPACT_ATOMS: atom_id res chain seq x y z
N MET A 1 31.24 -2.72 -46.71
CA MET A 1 30.80 -3.34 -45.44
C MET A 1 30.90 -2.26 -44.37
N ILE A 2 29.80 -1.56 -44.08
CA ILE A 2 29.79 -0.43 -43.14
C ILE A 2 29.70 -1.03 -41.73
N LYS A 3 30.78 -0.92 -40.94
CA LYS A 3 30.74 -1.16 -39.50
C LYS A 3 30.07 0.05 -38.86
N LEU A 4 28.78 -0.06 -38.52
CA LEU A 4 28.18 0.85 -37.55
C LEU A 4 28.89 0.60 -36.21
N TYR A 5 29.70 1.56 -35.78
CA TYR A 5 30.14 1.61 -34.39
C TYR A 5 28.90 1.95 -33.56
N LEU A 6 28.36 0.95 -32.84
CA LEU A 6 27.45 1.20 -31.73
C LEU A 6 28.26 1.96 -30.67
N ALA A 7 28.16 3.27 -30.67
CA ALA A 7 28.65 4.07 -29.57
C ALA A 7 27.87 3.63 -28.33
N LYS A 8 28.53 2.92 -27.41
CA LYS A 8 27.94 2.63 -26.09
C LYS A 8 27.56 3.97 -25.49
N LEU A 9 26.29 4.09 -25.13
CA LEU A 9 25.74 5.26 -24.47
C LEU A 9 26.53 5.48 -23.17
N GLN A 10 27.17 6.63 -23.04
CA GLN A 10 28.03 6.96 -21.90
C GLN A 10 27.54 8.25 -21.27
N LEU A 11 27.28 8.21 -19.96
CA LEU A 11 26.92 9.40 -19.21
C LEU A 11 28.17 10.15 -18.75
N PRO A 12 28.11 11.49 -18.64
CA PRO A 12 29.15 12.26 -17.97
C PRO A 12 29.40 11.74 -16.54
N PRO A 13 30.66 11.76 -16.06
CA PRO A 13 30.95 11.45 -14.67
C PRO A 13 30.16 12.39 -13.73
N ASN A 14 29.64 11.85 -12.63
CA ASN A 14 28.81 12.55 -11.63
C ASN A 14 27.45 13.06 -12.12
N THR A 15 26.88 12.46 -13.17
CA THR A 15 25.49 12.76 -13.55
C THR A 15 24.55 12.41 -12.38
N PRO A 16 23.72 13.35 -11.88
CA PRO A 16 22.83 13.09 -10.76
C PRO A 16 21.77 12.06 -11.13
N TYR A 17 21.49 11.15 -10.20
CA TYR A 17 20.49 10.11 -10.35
C TYR A 17 19.76 9.85 -9.04
N LYS A 18 18.58 9.26 -9.15
CA LYS A 18 17.89 8.58 -8.04
C LYS A 18 17.82 7.09 -8.29
N THR A 19 17.55 6.33 -7.23
CA THR A 19 17.45 4.88 -7.31
C THR A 19 16.07 4.38 -6.96
N LEU A 20 15.65 3.30 -7.60
CA LEU A 20 14.39 2.63 -7.32
C LEU A 20 14.58 1.11 -7.27
N PRO A 21 14.12 0.41 -6.23
CA PRO A 21 14.25 -1.04 -6.14
C PRO A 21 13.32 -1.74 -7.13
N VAL A 22 13.85 -2.73 -7.84
CA VAL A 22 13.13 -3.57 -8.83
C VAL A 22 13.75 -4.96 -8.89
N PHE A 23 13.11 -5.85 -9.66
CA PHE A 23 13.69 -7.11 -10.11
C PHE A 23 14.05 -7.04 -11.59
N ILE A 24 15.21 -7.61 -11.95
CA ILE A 24 15.56 -7.89 -13.34
C ILE A 24 15.38 -9.38 -13.60
N CYS A 25 14.58 -9.75 -14.60
CA CYS A 25 14.38 -11.15 -15.00
C CYS A 25 15.40 -11.55 -16.08
N ASN A 26 16.41 -12.30 -15.68
CA ASN A 26 17.43 -12.85 -16.57
C ASN A 26 17.67 -14.32 -16.20
N ASP A 27 16.79 -15.20 -16.68
CA ASP A 27 16.62 -16.60 -16.27
C ASP A 27 16.14 -16.79 -14.80
N SER A 28 16.67 -16.03 -13.85
CA SER A 28 16.17 -15.84 -12.48
C SER A 28 15.78 -14.37 -12.23
N TYR A 29 15.12 -14.08 -11.11
CA TYR A 29 14.82 -12.72 -10.68
C TYR A 29 15.99 -12.16 -9.85
N HIS A 30 16.56 -11.04 -10.25
CA HIS A 30 17.63 -10.38 -9.50
C HIS A 30 17.13 -9.10 -8.87
N PHE A 31 17.10 -9.04 -7.54
CA PHE A 31 16.79 -7.81 -6.83
C PHE A 31 17.91 -6.79 -7.03
N THR A 32 17.56 -5.61 -7.54
CA THR A 32 18.52 -4.56 -7.84
C THR A 32 17.91 -3.18 -7.71
N HIS A 33 18.74 -2.16 -7.88
CA HIS A 33 18.31 -0.77 -7.89
C HIS A 33 18.52 -0.19 -9.29
N LEU A 34 17.42 0.25 -9.92
CA LEU A 34 17.51 1.09 -11.10
C LEU A 34 18.25 2.38 -10.75
N LYS A 35 19.01 2.93 -11.69
CA LYS A 35 19.46 4.32 -11.59
C LYS A 35 18.76 5.14 -12.66
N ILE A 36 18.06 6.18 -12.23
CA ILE A 36 17.26 7.05 -13.08
C ILE A 36 17.94 8.40 -13.10
N TYR A 37 18.39 8.83 -14.28
CA TYR A 37 19.21 10.01 -14.44
C TYR A 37 18.38 11.23 -14.86
N LYS A 38 18.86 12.43 -14.52
CA LYS A 38 18.19 13.70 -14.87
C LYS A 38 17.87 13.85 -16.35
N ASN A 39 18.72 13.31 -17.22
CA ASN A 39 18.54 13.37 -18.67
C ASN A 39 17.57 12.32 -19.24
N GLY A 40 16.87 11.57 -18.40
CA GLY A 40 15.84 10.61 -18.80
C GLY A 40 16.35 9.23 -19.17
N TYR A 41 17.64 8.96 -19.01
CA TYR A 41 18.17 7.60 -19.13
C TYR A 41 17.92 6.80 -17.86
N VAL A 42 17.76 5.50 -18.03
CA VAL A 42 17.59 4.52 -16.95
C VAL A 42 18.65 3.43 -17.11
N ASP A 43 19.37 3.12 -16.04
CA ASP A 43 20.31 2.01 -15.99
C ASP A 43 19.63 0.81 -15.31
N CYS A 44 19.31 -0.21 -16.11
CA CYS A 44 18.71 -1.48 -15.70
C CYS A 44 19.58 -2.66 -16.17
N TRP A 45 20.87 -2.63 -15.77
CA TRP A 45 21.98 -3.46 -16.29
C TRP A 45 22.44 -3.12 -17.71
N GLU A 46 21.76 -2.16 -18.31
CA GLU A 46 22.13 -1.49 -19.53
C GLU A 46 21.57 -0.07 -19.44
N LEU A 47 22.30 0.89 -19.99
CA LEU A 47 21.83 2.27 -20.05
C LEU A 47 20.90 2.43 -21.24
N VAL A 48 19.63 2.68 -20.96
CA VAL A 48 18.55 2.79 -21.96
C VAL A 48 17.79 4.11 -21.83
N THR A 49 17.11 4.50 -22.90
CA THR A 49 16.15 5.61 -22.90
C THR A 49 14.86 5.24 -22.15
N LEU A 50 14.01 6.22 -21.85
CA LEU A 50 12.71 5.98 -21.21
C LEU A 50 11.81 5.06 -22.05
N ASP A 51 11.77 5.23 -23.37
CA ASP A 51 10.93 4.40 -24.25
C ASP A 51 11.42 2.93 -24.27
N GLU A 52 12.73 2.73 -24.34
CA GLU A 52 13.35 1.39 -24.25
C GLU A 52 13.15 0.77 -22.87
N PHE A 53 13.17 1.58 -21.79
CA PHE A 53 12.84 1.12 -20.45
C PHE A 53 11.39 0.63 -20.36
N ILE A 54 10.42 1.40 -20.88
CA ILE A 54 9.00 1.00 -20.92
C ILE A 54 8.84 -0.33 -21.68
N GLN A 55 9.55 -0.48 -22.80
CA GLN A 55 9.56 -1.73 -23.55
C GLN A 55 10.13 -2.90 -22.72
N LYS A 56 11.24 -2.70 -22.01
CA LYS A 56 11.82 -3.71 -21.11
C LYS A 56 10.89 -4.10 -19.97
N VAL A 57 10.09 -3.17 -19.44
CA VAL A 57 9.04 -3.49 -18.46
C VAL A 57 7.95 -4.36 -19.10
N ALA A 58 7.48 -3.98 -20.30
CA ALA A 58 6.45 -4.74 -21.02
C ALA A 58 6.91 -6.15 -21.43
N GLU A 59 8.21 -6.34 -21.68
CA GLU A 59 8.82 -7.64 -21.98
C GLU A 59 9.09 -8.49 -20.72
N GLY A 60 8.89 -7.94 -19.52
CA GLY A 60 9.18 -8.60 -18.25
C GLY A 60 10.65 -8.61 -17.85
N TRP A 61 11.54 -7.93 -18.60
CA TRP A 61 12.96 -7.80 -18.26
C TRP A 61 13.16 -7.03 -16.95
N VAL A 62 12.41 -5.93 -16.76
CA VAL A 62 12.34 -5.23 -15.46
C VAL A 62 10.93 -5.41 -14.91
N THR A 63 10.81 -5.84 -13.67
CA THR A 63 9.50 -6.01 -13.03
C THR A 63 9.52 -5.70 -11.55
N VAL A 64 8.38 -5.30 -11.02
CA VAL A 64 8.05 -5.27 -9.58
C VAL A 64 6.90 -6.22 -9.26
N GLU A 65 6.44 -6.97 -10.24
CA GLU A 65 5.43 -8.02 -10.14
C GLU A 65 6.14 -9.34 -10.41
N LEU A 66 6.29 -10.17 -9.37
CA LEU A 66 6.86 -11.51 -9.52
C LEU A 66 5.74 -12.49 -9.85
N ASP A 67 5.97 -13.33 -10.84
CA ASP A 67 5.05 -14.42 -11.14
C ASP A 67 5.25 -15.57 -10.12
N GLU A 68 4.32 -15.70 -9.18
CA GLU A 68 4.34 -16.76 -8.16
C GLU A 68 4.12 -18.16 -8.74
N THR A 69 3.62 -18.27 -9.97
CA THR A 69 3.43 -19.56 -10.65
C THR A 69 4.71 -20.07 -11.31
N GLU A 70 5.70 -19.20 -11.50
CA GLU A 70 7.00 -19.55 -12.04
C GLU A 70 7.93 -20.05 -10.92
N THR A 71 8.59 -21.19 -11.13
CA THR A 71 9.59 -21.72 -10.19
C THR A 71 10.95 -21.03 -10.33
N LYS A 72 10.97 -19.72 -10.65
CA LYS A 72 12.22 -18.96 -10.78
C LYS A 72 12.76 -18.61 -9.40
N GLU A 73 14.08 -18.63 -9.27
CA GLU A 73 14.76 -18.20 -8.05
C GLU A 73 14.81 -16.67 -7.98
N ILE A 74 14.80 -16.12 -6.76
CA ILE A 74 15.04 -14.70 -6.49
C ILE A 74 16.40 -14.56 -5.84
N ASP A 75 17.30 -13.86 -6.52
CA ASP A 75 18.66 -13.56 -6.09
C ASP A 75 18.75 -12.16 -5.49
N ILE A 76 19.21 -12.08 -4.25
CA ILE A 76 19.51 -10.81 -3.57
C ILE A 76 21.03 -10.74 -3.39
N PHE A 77 21.67 -9.85 -4.15
CA PHE A 77 23.12 -9.74 -4.17
C PHE A 77 23.70 -9.48 -2.77
N GLY A 78 24.65 -10.32 -2.36
CA GLY A 78 25.32 -10.23 -1.06
C GLY A 78 24.51 -10.78 0.12
N VAL A 79 23.29 -11.27 -0.11
CA VAL A 79 22.44 -11.90 0.92
C VAL A 79 22.27 -13.39 0.63
N GLY A 80 21.84 -13.74 -0.58
CA GLY A 80 21.58 -15.12 -0.98
C GLY A 80 20.42 -15.22 -1.97
N SER A 81 19.99 -16.45 -2.23
CA SER A 81 18.94 -16.77 -3.19
C SER A 81 17.79 -17.51 -2.49
N VAL A 82 16.55 -17.24 -2.89
CA VAL A 82 15.36 -17.96 -2.42
C VAL A 82 14.64 -18.59 -3.61
N SER A 83 14.25 -19.86 -3.47
CA SER A 83 13.54 -20.63 -4.49
C SER A 83 12.26 -21.24 -3.93
N SER A 84 11.31 -21.59 -4.83
CA SER A 84 10.00 -22.24 -4.63
C SER A 84 9.25 -21.97 -3.31
N GLY A 85 8.05 -21.38 -3.41
CA GLY A 85 7.13 -21.23 -2.27
C GLY A 85 7.27 -19.90 -1.51
N PHE A 86 7.94 -18.90 -2.10
CA PHE A 86 7.84 -17.53 -1.60
C PHE A 86 6.44 -16.98 -1.88
N GLN A 87 5.91 -16.21 -0.93
CA GLN A 87 4.72 -15.38 -1.16
C GLN A 87 5.20 -13.96 -1.42
N TYR A 88 4.78 -13.36 -2.52
CA TYR A 88 5.17 -12.01 -2.90
C TYR A 88 3.93 -11.18 -3.23
N ARG A 89 3.55 -10.33 -2.28
CA ARG A 89 2.51 -9.33 -2.53
C ARG A 89 3.15 -8.07 -3.10
N ALA A 90 3.04 -7.89 -4.41
CA ALA A 90 3.39 -6.64 -5.06
C ALA A 90 2.52 -5.49 -4.50
N GLU A 91 3.14 -4.54 -3.80
CA GLU A 91 2.44 -3.32 -3.34
C GLU A 91 2.23 -2.31 -4.46
N LYS A 92 2.98 -2.45 -5.56
CA LYS A 92 2.93 -1.58 -6.73
C LYS A 92 3.01 -2.39 -8.01
N SER A 93 2.34 -1.88 -9.04
CA SER A 93 2.31 -2.51 -10.36
C SER A 93 3.48 -2.09 -11.24
N ASN A 94 3.69 -2.80 -12.34
CA ASN A 94 4.63 -2.38 -13.38
C ASN A 94 4.24 -1.05 -14.03
N GLN A 95 2.94 -0.74 -14.09
CA GLN A 95 2.47 0.57 -14.54
C GLN A 95 2.83 1.67 -13.53
N ASP A 96 2.69 1.41 -12.23
CA ASP A 96 3.11 2.34 -11.17
C ASP A 96 4.62 2.61 -11.24
N LEU A 97 5.42 1.56 -11.47
CA LEU A 97 6.87 1.68 -11.65
C LEU A 97 7.22 2.67 -12.78
N ILE A 98 6.56 2.57 -13.94
CA ILE A 98 6.78 3.49 -15.06
C ILE A 98 6.45 4.93 -14.65
N LEU A 99 5.31 5.14 -14.00
CA LEU A 99 4.87 6.46 -13.56
C LEU A 99 5.81 7.06 -12.49
N GLU A 100 6.34 6.24 -11.57
CA GLU A 100 7.36 6.66 -10.60
C GLU A 100 8.66 7.09 -11.28
N VAL A 101 9.12 6.34 -12.29
CA VAL A 101 10.33 6.70 -13.07
C VAL A 101 10.12 8.06 -13.76
N MET A 102 8.94 8.29 -14.35
CA MET A 102 8.60 9.58 -14.97
C MET A 102 8.58 10.72 -13.94
N ASP A 103 8.04 10.49 -12.74
CA ASP A 103 8.02 11.47 -11.66
C ASP A 103 9.42 11.78 -11.13
N ILE A 104 10.29 10.77 -11.01
CA ILE A 104 11.69 10.95 -10.63
C ILE A 104 12.44 11.79 -11.67
N ILE A 105 12.20 11.56 -12.98
CA ILE A 105 12.78 12.37 -14.05
C ILE A 105 12.28 13.82 -13.95
N ALA A 106 10.98 14.02 -13.73
CA ALA A 106 10.40 15.36 -13.56
C ALA A 106 11.04 16.08 -12.36
N GLU A 107 11.14 15.42 -11.22
CA GLU A 107 11.73 15.96 -10.00
C GLU A 107 13.21 16.33 -10.19
N LEU A 108 14.01 15.46 -10.84
CA LEU A 108 15.41 15.76 -11.15
C LEU A 108 15.58 16.96 -12.09
N ASN A 109 14.54 17.29 -12.87
CA ASN A 109 14.47 18.46 -13.75
C ASN A 109 13.75 19.67 -13.13
N ASP A 110 13.43 19.63 -11.84
CA ASP A 110 12.71 20.69 -11.14
C ASP A 110 11.32 20.98 -11.78
N LEU A 111 10.72 19.97 -12.40
CA LEU A 111 9.39 20.02 -13.00
C LEU A 111 8.35 19.46 -12.02
N PRO A 112 7.08 19.91 -12.09
CA PRO A 112 6.01 19.33 -11.28
C PRO A 112 5.87 17.82 -11.50
N THR A 113 5.74 17.05 -10.43
CA THR A 113 5.42 15.61 -10.49
C THR A 113 3.92 15.40 -10.74
N SER A 114 3.50 14.15 -10.99
CA SER A 114 2.10 13.77 -11.10
C SER A 114 1.30 14.21 -9.86
N SER A 115 1.87 14.02 -8.66
CA SER A 115 1.26 14.43 -7.39
C SER A 115 1.08 15.96 -7.31
N THR A 116 2.09 16.73 -7.71
CA THR A 116 1.99 18.20 -7.75
C THR A 116 0.91 18.66 -8.74
N ARG A 117 0.84 18.05 -9.93
CA ARG A 117 -0.18 18.37 -10.94
C ARG A 117 -1.59 18.04 -10.44
N CYS A 118 -1.77 16.89 -9.80
CA CYS A 118 -3.07 16.50 -9.21
C CYS A 118 -3.49 17.48 -8.10
N LEU A 119 -2.59 17.86 -7.20
CA LEU A 119 -2.89 18.84 -6.16
C LEU A 119 -3.26 20.22 -6.74
N GLN A 120 -2.59 20.65 -7.81
CA GLN A 120 -2.95 21.88 -8.52
C GLN A 120 -4.34 21.79 -9.15
N ALA A 121 -4.67 20.68 -9.81
CA ALA A 121 -5.99 20.45 -10.38
C ALA A 121 -7.08 20.41 -9.29
N TRP A 122 -6.77 19.85 -8.13
CA TRP A 122 -7.65 19.83 -6.96
C TRP A 122 -7.99 21.25 -6.48
N HIS A 123 -6.99 22.13 -6.34
CA HIS A 123 -7.23 23.53 -5.95
C HIS A 123 -8.05 24.31 -6.99
N VAL A 124 -7.84 24.05 -8.28
CA VAL A 124 -8.65 24.64 -9.36
C VAL A 124 -10.11 24.17 -9.25
N TYR A 125 -10.33 22.87 -9.05
CA TYR A 125 -11.67 22.29 -8.86
C TYR A 125 -12.38 22.81 -7.61
N GLN A 126 -11.65 23.02 -6.51
CA GLN A 126 -12.19 23.62 -5.29
C GLN A 126 -12.62 25.08 -5.50
N SER A 127 -11.92 25.80 -6.37
CA SER A 127 -12.25 27.19 -6.70
C SER A 127 -13.41 27.30 -7.70
N ASP A 128 -13.48 26.38 -8.66
CA ASP A 128 -14.55 26.26 -9.65
C ASP A 128 -14.83 24.78 -9.95
N SER A 129 -15.92 24.26 -9.38
CA SER A 129 -16.34 22.86 -9.53
C SER A 129 -17.13 22.60 -10.81
N SER A 130 -16.70 23.22 -11.92
CA SER A 130 -17.23 22.97 -13.25
C SER A 130 -16.86 21.57 -13.76
N GLU A 131 -17.68 21.04 -14.68
CA GLU A 131 -17.47 19.70 -15.25
C GLU A 131 -16.11 19.56 -15.94
N LYS A 132 -15.64 20.64 -16.58
CA LYS A 132 -14.31 20.71 -17.18
C LYS A 132 -13.20 20.54 -16.13
N ASN A 133 -13.32 21.23 -14.99
CA ASN A 133 -12.32 21.12 -13.93
C ASN A 133 -12.38 19.78 -13.20
N ARG A 134 -13.58 19.16 -13.12
CA ARG A 134 -13.76 17.79 -12.62
C ARG A 134 -13.00 16.79 -13.51
N GLU A 135 -13.15 16.89 -14.82
CA GLU A 135 -12.46 16.01 -15.76
C GLU A 135 -10.94 16.23 -15.74
N ASN A 136 -10.48 17.49 -15.70
CA ASN A 136 -9.06 17.79 -15.54
C ASN A 136 -8.47 17.19 -14.25
N LEU A 137 -9.23 17.26 -13.14
CA LEU A 137 -8.85 16.64 -11.87
C LEU A 137 -8.77 15.13 -11.99
N LYS A 138 -9.75 14.50 -12.66
CA LYS A 138 -9.76 13.06 -12.92
C LYS A 138 -8.53 12.62 -13.71
N GLU A 139 -8.25 13.28 -14.83
CA GLU A 139 -7.08 12.99 -15.66
C GLU A 139 -5.78 13.12 -14.85
N ALA A 140 -5.64 14.18 -14.06
CA ALA A 140 -4.45 14.39 -13.24
C ALA A 140 -4.31 13.36 -12.10
N TYR A 141 -5.42 12.92 -11.51
CA TYR A 141 -5.46 11.91 -10.45
C TYR A 141 -5.14 10.50 -10.99
N GLU A 142 -5.70 10.13 -12.13
CA GLU A 142 -5.45 8.83 -12.76
C GLU A 142 -4.03 8.71 -13.35
N ALA A 143 -3.39 9.83 -13.66
CA ALA A 143 -1.98 9.88 -14.10
C ALA A 143 -0.96 9.64 -12.97
N MET A 144 -1.38 9.62 -11.70
CA MET A 144 -0.50 9.30 -10.57
C MET A 144 -0.30 7.79 -10.40
N PRO A 145 0.89 7.34 -9.93
CA PRO A 145 1.05 5.97 -9.42
C PRO A 145 -0.01 5.68 -8.35
N HIS A 146 -0.67 4.52 -8.44
CA HIS A 146 -1.81 4.17 -7.61
C HIS A 146 -1.49 4.28 -6.11
N HIS A 147 -0.37 3.70 -5.68
CA HIS A 147 0.05 3.71 -4.27
C HIS A 147 0.39 5.11 -3.72
N LEU A 148 0.61 6.11 -4.59
CA LEU A 148 0.86 7.49 -4.15
C LEU A 148 -0.41 8.32 -4.01
N ARG A 149 -1.53 7.92 -4.63
CA ARG A 149 -2.79 8.68 -4.64
C ARG A 149 -3.27 8.98 -3.23
N MET A 150 -3.24 7.99 -2.34
CA MET A 150 -3.68 8.12 -0.95
C MET A 150 -2.94 9.20 -0.15
N TYR A 151 -1.75 9.64 -0.59
CA TYR A 151 -0.93 10.62 0.10
C TYR A 151 -1.01 12.03 -0.51
N VAL A 152 -1.70 12.21 -1.65
CA VAL A 152 -1.63 13.45 -2.45
C VAL A 152 -2.09 14.70 -1.69
N LEU A 153 -3.06 14.57 -0.77
CA LEU A 153 -3.57 15.67 0.03
C LEU A 153 -2.78 15.90 1.33
N GLY A 154 -1.88 14.98 1.71
CA GLY A 154 -1.15 15.04 2.98
C GLY A 154 -2.00 14.81 4.25
N ASP A 155 -3.31 14.58 4.10
CA ASP A 155 -4.24 14.27 5.19
C ASP A 155 -4.27 12.75 5.44
N GLN A 156 -3.79 12.30 6.60
CA GLN A 156 -3.71 10.87 6.92
C GLN A 156 -5.05 10.24 7.30
N ASP A 157 -6.02 11.05 7.76
CA ASP A 157 -7.33 10.57 8.19
C ASP A 157 -8.24 10.39 6.97
N ARG A 158 -8.25 11.40 6.08
CA ARG A 158 -9.12 11.42 4.91
C ARG A 158 -8.46 10.87 3.65
N LYS A 159 -7.12 10.90 3.56
CA LYS A 159 -6.35 10.44 2.41
C LYS A 159 -6.84 11.12 1.12
N ASP A 160 -7.05 10.36 0.06
CA ASP A 160 -7.56 10.79 -1.24
C ASP A 160 -9.09 10.72 -1.38
N ARG A 161 -9.82 10.34 -0.32
CA ARG A 161 -11.28 10.23 -0.36
C ARG A 161 -11.95 11.49 -0.93
N PRO A 162 -11.59 12.73 -0.52
CA PRO A 162 -12.24 13.92 -1.06
C PRO A 162 -12.12 14.05 -2.59
N ILE A 163 -10.97 13.67 -3.15
CA ILE A 163 -10.75 13.69 -4.61
C ILE A 163 -11.59 12.61 -5.29
N ARG A 164 -11.59 11.38 -4.73
CA ARG A 164 -12.38 10.27 -5.28
C ARG A 164 -13.87 10.57 -5.30
N GLN A 165 -14.40 11.19 -4.25
CA GLN A 165 -15.79 11.61 -4.16
C GLN A 165 -16.12 12.65 -5.24
N ALA A 166 -15.24 13.65 -5.41
CA ALA A 166 -15.42 14.68 -6.44
C ALA A 166 -15.42 14.14 -7.88
N ILE A 167 -14.64 13.08 -8.15
CA ILE A 167 -14.49 12.51 -9.49
C ILE A 167 -15.55 11.46 -9.80
N TYR A 168 -15.78 10.50 -8.88
CA TYR A 168 -16.47 9.24 -9.18
C TYR A 168 -17.84 9.11 -8.52
N GLU A 169 -18.13 9.84 -7.45
CA GLU A 169 -19.45 9.80 -6.84
C GLU A 169 -20.35 10.82 -7.55
N GLU A 170 -21.41 10.35 -8.22
CA GLU A 170 -22.43 11.25 -8.75
C GLU A 170 -22.92 12.16 -7.62
N ARG A 171 -23.10 13.45 -7.91
CA ARG A 171 -23.72 14.41 -6.99
C ARG A 171 -25.12 13.92 -6.61
N SER A 172 -25.23 13.04 -5.61
CA SER A 172 -26.37 13.06 -4.73
C SER A 172 -26.36 14.47 -4.15
N SER A 173 -27.43 15.21 -4.39
CA SER A 173 -27.61 16.62 -4.05
C SER A 173 -27.72 16.87 -2.53
N ILE A 174 -27.03 16.05 -1.74
CA ILE A 174 -26.99 16.01 -0.29
C ILE A 174 -25.59 15.54 0.07
N PHE A 175 -24.62 16.44 0.18
CA PHE A 175 -23.38 16.36 0.99
C PHE A 175 -22.59 17.61 0.57
N ASP A 176 -22.55 18.65 1.40
CA ASP A 176 -21.63 18.64 2.54
C ASP A 176 -22.12 19.50 3.72
N PRO A 177 -22.49 18.92 4.89
CA PRO A 177 -22.76 19.71 6.10
C PRO A 177 -21.46 20.08 6.84
N PHE A 178 -20.27 19.67 6.38
CA PHE A 178 -19.01 20.05 7.02
C PHE A 178 -18.34 21.29 6.41
N PHE A 179 -18.90 21.85 5.32
CA PHE A 179 -18.36 23.05 4.66
C PHE A 179 -19.00 24.38 5.07
N ASN A 180 -20.01 24.39 5.94
CA ASN A 180 -20.51 25.62 6.57
C ASN A 180 -21.24 25.31 7.88
N LEU A 181 -20.54 25.42 9.01
CA LEU A 181 -21.16 25.56 10.33
C LEU A 181 -20.88 26.98 10.85
N SER A 182 -21.65 27.95 10.37
CA SER A 182 -22.11 29.04 11.24
C SER A 182 -23.38 28.56 11.92
N ALA A 183 -23.40 28.53 13.24
CA ALA A 183 -24.36 27.82 14.09
C ALA A 183 -25.77 28.45 14.18
N GLU A 184 -26.31 28.98 13.09
CA GLU A 184 -27.63 29.59 13.05
C GLU A 184 -28.42 28.97 11.89
N ASP A 185 -29.59 28.43 12.19
CA ASP A 185 -30.64 27.94 11.28
C ASP A 185 -30.65 26.44 10.89
N LEU A 186 -31.23 25.62 11.77
CA LEU A 186 -31.89 24.36 11.40
C LEU A 186 -33.28 24.27 12.08
N PRO A 187 -34.39 24.09 11.33
CA PRO A 187 -35.73 24.02 11.93
C PRO A 187 -36.07 22.59 12.37
N LEU A 188 -36.16 22.39 13.69
CA LEU A 188 -36.66 21.18 14.35
C LEU A 188 -38.19 21.10 14.28
N THR A 189 -38.79 20.53 13.23
CA THR A 189 -40.27 20.42 13.19
C THR A 189 -40.87 19.09 12.78
N ASN A 190 -40.14 17.97 12.64
CA ASN A 190 -40.78 16.68 12.36
C ASN A 190 -40.15 15.46 13.06
N LEU A 191 -39.97 15.53 14.38
CA LEU A 191 -39.80 14.33 15.21
C LEU A 191 -41.11 14.09 15.95
N THR A 192 -41.86 13.04 15.58
CA THR A 192 -43.09 12.69 16.29
C THR A 192 -42.78 12.18 17.70
N GLU A 193 -43.60 12.56 18.69
CA GLU A 193 -43.44 12.16 20.11
C GLU A 193 -43.33 10.64 20.31
N LYS A 194 -43.86 9.85 19.37
CA LYS A 194 -43.78 8.39 19.38
C LYS A 194 -42.35 7.86 19.14
N THR A 195 -41.53 8.58 18.38
CA THR A 195 -40.12 8.25 18.11
C THR A 195 -39.22 8.69 19.26
N LEU A 196 -39.54 9.83 19.89
CA LEU A 196 -38.83 10.35 21.07
C LEU A 196 -38.99 9.47 22.32
N ASN A 197 -40.17 8.85 22.49
CA ASN A 197 -40.45 7.99 23.66
C ASN A 197 -39.95 6.53 23.52
N GLN A 198 -39.35 6.17 22.37
CA GLN A 198 -38.75 4.84 22.13
C GLN A 198 -37.23 4.86 22.10
N LEU A 199 -36.61 6.04 22.16
CA LEU A 199 -35.16 6.15 22.27
C LEU A 199 -34.73 5.78 23.69
N PRO A 200 -33.79 4.85 23.86
CA PRO A 200 -33.25 4.55 25.18
C PRO A 200 -32.72 5.84 25.79
N THR A 201 -32.98 6.04 27.08
CA THR A 201 -32.41 7.20 27.78
C THR A 201 -30.89 7.16 27.66
N GLU A 202 -30.25 8.32 27.61
CA GLU A 202 -28.79 8.44 27.49
C GLU A 202 -28.06 7.57 28.53
N HIS A 203 -28.64 7.48 29.73
CA HIS A 203 -28.18 6.58 30.80
C HIS A 203 -28.24 5.09 30.41
N GLN A 204 -29.36 4.62 29.86
CA GLN A 204 -29.53 3.23 29.43
C GLN A 204 -28.61 2.87 28.27
N PHE A 205 -28.40 3.80 27.34
CA PHE A 205 -27.45 3.61 26.24
C PHE A 205 -26.01 3.49 26.75
N MET A 206 -25.61 4.36 27.68
CA MET A 206 -24.27 4.33 28.27
C MET A 206 -24.02 3.08 29.12
N GLU A 207 -25.01 2.60 29.89
CA GLU A 207 -24.90 1.33 30.62
C GLU A 207 -24.76 0.13 29.68
N GLN A 208 -25.53 0.10 28.59
CA GLN A 208 -25.45 -0.97 27.61
C GLN A 208 -24.11 -0.96 26.87
N LEU A 209 -23.59 0.22 26.51
CA LEU A 209 -22.27 0.36 25.90
C LEU A 209 -21.16 -0.11 26.84
N GLN A 210 -21.23 0.26 28.12
CA GLN A 210 -20.28 -0.19 29.14
C GLN A 210 -20.31 -1.71 29.34
N ALA A 211 -21.51 -2.31 29.37
CA ALA A 211 -21.67 -3.76 29.48
C ALA A 211 -21.06 -4.49 28.27
N ASN A 212 -21.30 -3.99 27.06
CA ASN A 212 -20.76 -4.56 25.83
C ASN A 212 -19.22 -4.46 25.78
N LEU A 213 -18.66 -3.30 26.15
CA LEU A 213 -17.21 -3.11 26.23
C LEU A 213 -16.56 -4.04 27.26
N GLN A 214 -17.21 -4.24 28.41
CA GLN A 214 -16.69 -5.15 29.44
C GLN A 214 -16.77 -6.62 29.00
N HIS A 215 -17.81 -6.98 28.26
CA HIS A 215 -17.95 -8.30 27.68
C HIS A 215 -16.84 -8.57 26.64
N ALA A 216 -16.60 -7.62 25.73
CA ALA A 216 -15.54 -7.72 24.72
C ALA A 216 -14.14 -7.84 25.37
N ARG A 217 -13.86 -7.08 26.44
CA ARG A 217 -12.60 -7.19 27.20
C ARG A 217 -12.42 -8.57 27.82
N THR A 218 -13.48 -9.14 28.38
CA THR A 218 -13.44 -10.48 28.99
C THR A 218 -13.16 -11.55 27.93
N ILE A 219 -13.79 -11.45 26.77
CA ILE A 219 -13.55 -12.37 25.64
C ILE A 219 -12.09 -12.28 25.19
N LYS A 220 -11.57 -11.07 24.99
CA LYS A 220 -10.18 -10.85 24.61
C LYS A 220 -9.20 -11.49 25.61
N GLN A 221 -9.39 -11.23 26.91
CA GLN A 221 -8.54 -11.79 27.96
C GLN A 221 -8.57 -13.31 28.00
N ARG A 222 -9.74 -13.93 27.76
CA ARG A 222 -9.87 -15.39 27.69
C ARG A 222 -9.04 -15.96 26.55
N TYR A 223 -9.15 -15.40 25.35
CA TYR A 223 -8.40 -15.88 24.19
C TYR A 223 -6.89 -15.66 24.34
N GLU A 224 -6.45 -14.54 24.91
CA GLU A 224 -5.02 -14.32 25.23
C GLU A 224 -4.46 -15.42 26.15
N GLN A 225 -5.23 -15.84 27.17
CA GLN A 225 -4.83 -16.91 28.08
C GLN A 225 -4.81 -18.29 27.39
N GLU A 226 -5.81 -18.60 26.57
CA GLU A 226 -5.89 -19.86 25.81
C GLU A 226 -4.70 -19.99 24.84
N ILE A 227 -4.35 -18.91 24.13
CA ILE A 227 -3.19 -18.87 23.23
C ILE A 227 -1.90 -19.09 24.02
N GLN A 228 -1.70 -18.38 25.13
CA GLN A 228 -0.50 -18.54 25.96
C GLN A 228 -0.33 -19.97 26.47
N GLN A 229 -1.42 -20.63 26.90
CA GLN A 229 -1.39 -22.02 27.35
C GLN A 229 -1.04 -22.98 26.21
N LEU A 230 -1.64 -22.80 25.03
CA LEU A 230 -1.38 -23.63 23.86
C LEU A 230 0.09 -23.51 23.41
N VAL A 231 0.62 -22.29 23.35
CA VAL A 231 2.02 -22.03 23.02
C VAL A 231 2.96 -22.71 24.02
N GLN A 232 2.68 -22.58 25.31
CA GLN A 232 3.50 -23.20 26.35
C GLN A 232 3.45 -24.74 26.31
N GLN A 233 2.27 -25.30 26.03
CA GLN A 233 2.13 -26.75 25.84
C GLN A 233 2.98 -27.24 24.67
N LYS A 234 2.90 -26.55 23.52
CA LYS A 234 3.64 -26.94 22.31
C LYS A 234 5.15 -26.79 22.47
N LEU A 235 5.60 -25.75 23.16
CA LEU A 235 7.00 -25.59 23.57
C LEU A 235 7.49 -26.76 24.41
N ASN A 236 6.68 -27.20 25.38
CA ASN A 236 7.05 -28.32 26.26
C ASN A 236 7.09 -29.66 25.52
N GLU A 237 6.14 -29.93 24.62
CA GLU A 237 6.14 -31.11 23.74
C GLU A 237 7.42 -31.12 22.87
N PHE A 238 7.76 -29.98 22.26
CA PHE A 238 8.94 -29.87 21.40
C PHE A 238 10.26 -30.01 22.17
N HIS A 239 10.39 -29.42 23.37
CA HIS A 239 11.57 -29.61 24.23
C HIS A 239 11.78 -31.08 24.65
N GLN A 240 10.72 -31.88 24.73
CA GLN A 240 10.84 -33.32 25.01
C GLN A 240 11.35 -34.10 23.80
N GLU A 241 11.06 -33.65 22.58
CA GLU A 241 11.49 -34.30 21.34
C GLU A 241 12.88 -33.84 20.88
N ILE A 242 13.22 -32.56 21.08
CA ILE A 242 14.48 -31.96 20.65
C ILE A 242 15.14 -31.30 21.86
N ASN A 243 16.22 -31.93 22.35
CA ASN A 243 16.98 -31.51 23.53
C ASN A 243 17.89 -30.29 23.25
N LEU A 244 17.34 -29.23 22.66
CA LEU A 244 18.01 -27.97 22.34
C LEU A 244 17.21 -26.78 22.90
N PRO A 245 17.89 -25.75 23.43
CA PRO A 245 17.20 -24.59 24.00
C PRO A 245 16.61 -23.67 22.92
N ILE A 246 15.29 -23.47 22.94
CA ILE A 246 14.60 -22.47 22.09
C ILE A 246 14.85 -21.06 22.65
N GLN A 247 15.23 -20.09 21.80
CA GLN A 247 15.41 -18.70 22.20
C GLN A 247 14.11 -17.88 22.12
N TYR A 248 13.36 -17.98 21.01
CA TYR A 248 12.03 -17.39 20.89
C TYR A 248 11.23 -18.03 19.74
N LEU A 249 9.90 -17.84 19.78
CA LEU A 249 8.93 -18.28 18.78
C LEU A 249 8.28 -17.07 18.11
N GLU A 250 8.12 -17.14 16.79
CA GLU A 250 7.38 -16.15 16.02
C GLU A 250 6.13 -16.81 15.42
N PHE A 251 4.97 -16.17 15.61
CA PHE A 251 3.67 -16.64 15.14
C PHE A 251 3.06 -15.61 14.21
N GLU A 252 2.59 -16.06 13.06
CA GLU A 252 1.79 -15.24 12.15
C GLU A 252 0.33 -15.64 12.30
N ILE A 253 -0.50 -14.65 12.67
CA ILE A 253 -1.92 -14.84 12.97
C ILE A 253 -2.70 -13.96 12.00
N GLU A 254 -3.55 -14.59 11.19
CA GLU A 254 -4.50 -13.90 10.33
C GLU A 254 -5.90 -13.97 10.94
N SER A 255 -6.55 -12.81 11.01
CA SER A 255 -7.93 -12.68 11.47
C SER A 255 -8.78 -12.15 10.33
N GLU A 256 -9.77 -12.94 9.92
CA GLU A 256 -10.77 -12.56 8.93
C GLU A 256 -12.14 -12.45 9.58
N GLU A 257 -12.91 -11.45 9.18
CA GLU A 257 -14.30 -11.27 9.58
C GLU A 257 -15.20 -11.77 8.44
N ASN A 258 -15.91 -12.86 8.68
CA ASN A 258 -16.81 -13.42 7.68
C ASN A 258 -18.09 -12.57 7.58
N GLU A 259 -18.83 -12.69 6.47
CA GLU A 259 -20.05 -11.90 6.18
C GLU A 259 -21.14 -11.96 7.28
N ASP A 260 -21.10 -12.96 8.16
CA ASP A 260 -21.99 -13.13 9.31
C ASP A 260 -21.52 -12.39 10.59
N GLY A 261 -20.44 -11.60 10.52
CA GLY A 261 -19.86 -10.88 11.66
C GLY A 261 -19.11 -11.78 12.65
N VAL A 262 -18.72 -12.99 12.22
CA VAL A 262 -17.93 -13.93 13.02
C VAL A 262 -16.45 -13.73 12.69
N HIS A 263 -15.68 -13.26 13.67
CA HIS A 263 -14.23 -13.19 13.55
C HIS A 263 -13.62 -14.58 13.67
N GLN A 264 -13.04 -15.06 12.58
CA GLN A 264 -12.29 -16.31 12.56
C GLN A 264 -10.80 -15.96 12.54
N THR A 265 -10.06 -16.49 13.51
CA THR A 265 -8.62 -16.27 13.63
C THR A 265 -7.91 -17.59 13.41
N GLN A 266 -6.99 -17.62 12.45
CA GLN A 266 -6.22 -18.80 12.09
C GLN A 266 -4.73 -18.50 12.26
N LEU A 267 -4.00 -19.45 12.85
CA LEU A 267 -2.55 -19.41 12.90
C LEU A 267 -2.02 -19.91 11.56
N THR A 268 -1.38 -19.04 10.79
CA THR A 268 -0.95 -19.32 9.42
C THR A 268 0.50 -19.79 9.33
N ASP A 269 1.37 -19.29 10.21
CA ASP A 269 2.77 -19.71 10.24
C ASP A 269 3.36 -19.71 11.67
N CYS A 270 4.34 -20.57 11.92
CA CYS A 270 5.07 -20.70 13.18
C CYS A 270 6.55 -20.94 12.91
N LYS A 271 7.39 -19.93 13.19
CA LYS A 271 8.85 -19.99 13.00
C LYS A 271 9.55 -20.18 14.34
N ILE A 272 10.41 -21.20 14.40
CA ILE A 272 11.17 -21.56 15.61
C ILE A 272 12.64 -21.15 15.42
N HIS A 273 13.12 -20.25 16.26
CA HIS A 273 14.53 -19.84 16.27
C HIS A 273 15.28 -20.55 17.40
N ILE A 274 16.21 -21.41 17.02
CA ILE A 274 17.08 -22.17 17.93
C ILE A 274 18.48 -21.58 17.86
N ALA A 275 19.07 -21.24 19.01
CA ALA A 275 20.48 -20.89 19.06
C ALA A 275 21.33 -22.15 19.18
N LEU A 276 22.22 -22.34 18.22
CA LEU A 276 23.29 -23.30 18.30
C LEU A 276 24.53 -22.53 18.78
N GLU A 277 24.91 -22.69 20.05
CA GLU A 277 26.26 -22.32 20.47
C GLU A 277 27.22 -23.34 19.84
N LEU A 278 28.01 -22.88 18.86
CA LEU A 278 29.14 -23.60 18.27
C LEU A 278 30.42 -23.37 19.07
#